data_AF-A0A7Y0D6X0-F1
#
_entry.id   AF-A0A7Y0D6X0-F1
#
_cell.length_a   1.000
_cell.length_b   1.000
_cell.length_c   1.000
_cell.angle_alpha   90.00
_cell.angle_beta   90.00
_cell.angle_gamma   90.00
#
_symmetry.space_group_name_H-M   'P 1'
#
loop_
_entity.id
_entity.type
_entity.pdbx_description
1 polymer ?
#
loop_
_entity_poly.entity_id
_entity_poly.type
_entity_poly.pdbx_seq_one_letter_code
_entity_poly.pdbx_strand_id
1 'polypeptide(L)' 'LLTAAAPALRRRALRAAAIRAGAPAGSVHRTHVLALDALLTDWHGQGQLDLPGLRAVRACGRLMLQPDQ' A
#
# COMPACT_ATOMS: atom_id res chain seq x y z
N LEU A 1 2.08 -5.61 14.45
CA LEU A 1 1.85 -4.49 13.48
C LEU A 1 2.74 -4.69 12.27
N LEU A 2 2.26 -4.40 11.05
CA LEU A 2 3.03 -4.61 9.81
C LEU A 2 4.37 -3.86 9.84
N THR A 3 4.39 -2.68 10.47
CA THR A 3 5.56 -1.80 10.65
C THR A 3 6.74 -2.45 11.37
N ALA A 4 6.49 -3.41 12.26
CA ALA A 4 7.55 -4.13 12.99
C ALA A 4 8.26 -5.21 12.14
N ALA A 5 7.70 -5.58 10.99
CA ALA A 5 8.32 -6.56 10.10
C ALA A 5 9.53 -5.97 9.37
N ALA A 6 10.49 -6.81 8.97
CA ALA A 6 11.58 -6.40 8.09
C ALA A 6 11.04 -5.78 6.79
N PRO A 7 11.69 -4.74 6.21
CA PRO A 7 11.17 -4.03 5.04
C PRO A 7 10.81 -4.94 3.86
N ALA A 8 11.60 -6.00 3.62
CA ALA A 8 11.31 -6.96 2.55
C ALA A 8 9.98 -7.71 2.75
N LEU A 9 9.72 -8.17 3.99
CA LEU A 9 8.48 -8.88 4.33
C LEU A 9 7.28 -7.94 4.29
N ARG A 10 7.43 -6.72 4.83
CA ARG A 10 6.39 -5.70 4.81
C ARG A 10 5.97 -5.36 3.39
N ARG A 11 6.94 -5.09 2.50
CA ARG A 11 6.69 -4.81 1.07
C ARG A 11 6.03 -5.98 0.35
N ARG A 12 6.43 -7.23 0.64
CA ARG A 12 5.79 -8.42 0.07
C ARG A 12 4.33 -8.54 0.52
N ALA A 13 4.05 -8.29 1.80
CA ALA A 13 2.69 -8.29 2.33
C ALA A 13 1.83 -7.18 1.72
N LEU A 14 2.39 -5.96 1.55
CA LEU A 14 1.71 -4.84 0.90
C LEU A 14 1.34 -5.15 -0.55
N ARG A 15 2.28 -5.72 -1.33
CA ARG A 15 2.00 -6.14 -2.72
C ARG A 15 0.89 -7.19 -2.77
N ALA A 16 0.94 -8.19 -1.90
CA ALA A 16 -0.09 -9.22 -1.82
C ALA A 16 -1.46 -8.65 -1.39
N ALA A 17 -1.48 -7.67 -0.49
CA ALA A 17 -2.70 -6.99 -0.07
C ALA A 17 -3.31 -6.18 -1.22
N ALA A 18 -2.51 -5.44 -1.98
CA ALA A 18 -2.98 -4.69 -3.15
C ALA A 18 -3.61 -5.62 -4.20
N ILE A 19 -2.95 -6.73 -4.55
CA ILE A 19 -3.48 -7.70 -5.52
C ILE A 19 -4.80 -8.30 -5.02
N ARG A 20 -4.87 -8.70 -3.75
CA ARG A 20 -6.13 -9.21 -3.16
C ARG A 20 -7.25 -8.16 -3.10
N ALA A 21 -6.90 -6.88 -3.02
CA ALA A 21 -7.85 -5.78 -3.03
C ALA A 21 -8.36 -5.43 -4.45
N GLY A 22 -7.82 -6.05 -5.50
CA GLY A 22 -8.28 -5.87 -6.89
C GLY A 22 -7.25 -5.33 -7.86
N ALA A 23 -6.00 -5.07 -7.41
CA ALA A 23 -4.96 -4.62 -8.33
C ALA A 23 -4.62 -5.68 -9.39
N PRO A 24 -4.49 -5.30 -10.67
CA PRO A 24 -3.89 -6.19 -11.66
C PRO A 24 -2.43 -6.50 -11.25
N ALA A 25 -2.12 -7.79 -11.04
CA ALA A 25 -0.81 -8.20 -10.52
C ALA A 25 0.38 -7.76 -11.41
N GLY A 26 0.15 -7.60 -12.72
CA GLY A 26 1.12 -7.07 -13.69
C GLY A 26 1.35 -5.56 -13.61
N SER A 27 0.45 -4.82 -12.95
CA SER A 27 0.49 -3.36 -12.85
C SER A 27 0.99 -2.87 -11.49
N VAL A 28 1.06 -3.74 -10.47
CA VAL A 28 1.65 -3.39 -9.16
C VAL A 28 3.17 -3.47 -9.20
N HIS A 29 3.78 -2.36 -9.61
CA HIS A 29 5.24 -2.17 -9.64
C HIS A 29 5.86 -1.87 -8.26
N ARG A 30 7.19 -1.92 -8.20
CA ARG A 30 7.97 -1.62 -6.98
C ARG A 30 7.70 -0.21 -6.45
N THR A 31 7.52 0.77 -7.33
CA THR A 31 7.22 2.17 -6.96
C THR A 31 5.93 2.28 -6.13
N HIS A 32 4.87 1.62 -6.59
CA HIS A 32 3.60 1.51 -5.88
C HIS A 32 3.76 0.91 -4.47
N VAL A 33 4.53 -0.18 -4.36
CA VAL A 33 4.78 -0.85 -3.09
C VAL A 33 5.59 0.03 -2.13
N LEU A 34 6.56 0.79 -2.63
CA LEU A 34 7.33 1.73 -1.81
C LEU A 34 6.49 2.91 -1.33
N ALA A 35 5.59 3.43 -2.17
CA ALA A 35 4.66 4.49 -1.77
C ALA A 35 3.68 4.00 -0.68
N LEU A 36 3.19 2.77 -0.79
CA LEU A 36 2.40 2.11 0.26
C LEU A 36 3.20 1.92 1.56
N ASP A 37 4.48 1.55 1.45
CA ASP A 37 5.39 1.39 2.60
C ASP A 37 5.58 2.73 3.32
N ALA A 38 5.80 3.81 2.56
CA ALA A 38 5.97 5.17 3.08
C ALA A 38 4.74 5.68 3.82
N LEU A 39 3.52 5.38 3.35
CA LEU A 39 2.29 5.70 4.08
C LEU A 39 2.31 5.12 5.50
N LEU A 40 2.91 3.94 5.70
CA LEU A 40 2.98 3.29 7.01
C LEU A 40 4.17 3.74 7.86
N THR A 41 5.34 3.95 7.25
CA THR A 41 6.61 4.13 8.00
C THR A 41 7.15 5.55 8.02
N ASP A 42 6.74 6.38 7.08
CA ASP A 42 7.29 7.73 6.87
C ASP A 42 6.16 8.76 6.82
N TRP A 43 5.16 8.64 7.70
CA TRP A 43 3.98 9.49 7.63
C TRP A 43 4.28 10.94 8.06
N HIS A 44 4.01 11.88 7.16
CA HIS A 44 4.16 13.31 7.41
C HIS A 44 2.98 14.13 6.85
N GLY A 45 1.80 13.51 6.78
CA GLY A 45 0.57 14.13 6.25
C GLY A 45 0.29 13.81 4.78
N GLN A 46 0.74 12.65 4.26
CA GLN A 46 0.48 12.26 2.88
C GLN A 46 -1.02 12.10 2.62
N GLY A 47 -1.45 12.46 1.42
CA GLY A 47 -2.81 12.22 0.97
C GLY A 47 -3.04 10.77 0.56
N GLN A 48 -4.15 10.59 -0.14
CA GLN A 48 -4.46 9.39 -0.89
C GLN A 48 -3.35 9.05 -1.90
N LEU A 49 -3.09 7.76 -2.08
CA LEU A 49 -2.21 7.21 -3.09
C LEU A 49 -3.04 6.44 -4.12
N ASP A 50 -3.00 6.89 -5.37
CA ASP A 50 -3.60 6.17 -6.48
C ASP A 50 -2.68 5.03 -6.95
N LEU A 51 -3.30 3.87 -7.16
CA LEU A 51 -2.67 2.61 -7.54
C LEU A 51 -3.46 2.06 -8.73
N PRO A 52 -2.89 1.17 -9.56
CA PRO A 52 -3.64 0.62 -10.69
C PRO A 52 -4.89 -0.14 -10.23
N GLY A 53 -6.07 0.41 -10.56
CA GLY A 53 -7.39 -0.14 -10.22
C GLY A 53 -7.80 0.00 -8.75
N LEU A 54 -7.04 0.75 -7.95
CA LEU A 54 -7.34 0.93 -6.53
C LEU A 54 -6.73 2.19 -5.95
N ARG A 55 -7.12 2.48 -4.73
CA ARG A 55 -6.76 3.67 -4.00
C ARG A 55 -6.36 3.27 -2.59
N ALA A 56 -5.26 3.83 -2.11
CA ALA A 56 -4.77 3.61 -0.77
C ALA A 56 -4.84 4.88 0.06
N VAL A 57 -5.37 4.76 1.28
CA VAL A 57 -5.41 5.86 2.24
C VAL A 57 -4.91 5.36 3.59
N ARG A 58 -4.31 6.25 4.37
CA ARG A 58 -4.00 5.97 5.78
C ARG A 58 -4.98 6.69 6.68
N ALA A 59 -5.64 5.94 7.56
CA ALA A 59 -6.54 6.47 8.58
C ALA A 59 -6.20 5.83 9.93
N CYS A 60 -5.95 6.67 10.94
CA CYS A 60 -5.67 6.24 12.32
C CYS A 60 -4.57 5.16 12.41
N GLY A 61 -3.48 5.29 11.64
CA GLY A 61 -2.38 4.33 11.63
C GLY A 61 -2.63 3.05 10.84
N ARG A 62 -3.79 2.90 10.20
CA ARG A 62 -4.14 1.76 9.35
C ARG A 62 -4.14 2.16 7.88
N LEU A 63 -3.63 1.28 7.04
CA LEU A 63 -3.69 1.40 5.60
C LEU A 63 -5.00 0.75 5.11
N MET A 64 -5.81 1.51 4.39
CA MET A 64 -7.04 1.05 3.77
C MET A 64 -6.84 1.02 2.26
N LEU A 65 -7.21 -0.09 1.64
CA LEU A 65 -7.17 -0.30 0.19
C LEU A 65 -8.61 -0.39 -0.30
N GLN A 66 -8.98 0.44 -1.26
CA GLN A 66 -10.32 0.50 -1.83
C GLN A 66 -10.21 0.41 -3.35
N PRO A 67 -11.09 -0.35 -4.02
CA PRO A 67 -11.16 -0.31 -5.49
C PRO A 67 -11.46 1.11 -5.97
N ASP A 68 -10.82 1.50 -7.07
CA ASP A 68 -11.13 2.73 -7.79
C ASP A 68 -12.38 2.41 -8.62
N GLN A 69 -13.57 2.64 -8.06
CA GLN A 69 -14.86 2.41 -8.71
C GLN A 69 -15.10 3.44 -9.81
#